data_AF-A0A926UCV5-F1
#
_entry.id   AF-A0A926UCV5-F1
#
_cell.length_a   1.000
_cell.length_b   1.000
_cell.length_c   1.000
_cell.angle_alpha   90.00
_cell.angle_beta   90.00
_cell.angle_gamma   90.00
#
_symmetry.space_group_name_H-M   'P 1'
#
loop_
_entity.id
_entity.type
_entity.pdbx_description
1 polymer ?
#
loop_
_entity_poly.entity_id
_entity_poly.type
_entity_poly.pdbx_seq_one_letter_code
_entity_poly.pdbx_strand_id
1 'polypeptide(L)'
;MLNRSIKNWLRCSSLGTLSLGWTLSATPSLACSQNLEPEQEIAAITAAISEQESGDDYQAVNPESGALGRWQVLPENVISWSQEVLGEVVSTDEFLENPDIQDQIAAYKLSQYYYEALGQTGDSWEAKRFVAAKWYSGEGSLWGDTEPQVFNGQLYPSIAEYSLEVASKAEQIEQCESL
;
A
#
# COMPACT_ATOMS: atom_id res chain seq x y z
N MET A 1 5.66 18.91 19.10
CA MET A 1 4.33 19.39 18.63
C MET A 1 4.33 19.40 17.10
N LEU A 2 3.95 18.29 16.48
CA LEU A 2 3.62 18.22 15.07
C LEU A 2 2.24 17.55 15.01
N ASN A 3 1.23 18.38 14.84
CA ASN A 3 -0.17 18.01 14.70
C ASN A 3 -0.67 18.70 13.44
N ARG A 4 -0.80 17.96 12.34
CA ARG A 4 -1.69 18.21 11.18
C ARG A 4 -1.93 16.84 10.51
N SER A 5 -2.90 16.07 10.99
CA SER A 5 -4.26 16.04 10.44
C SER A 5 -4.30 15.56 8.97
N ILE A 6 -4.22 14.25 8.77
CA ILE A 6 -4.48 13.52 7.52
C ILE A 6 -6.00 13.42 7.32
N LYS A 7 -6.67 14.57 7.21
CA LYS A 7 -8.11 14.64 6.94
C LYS A 7 -8.36 15.68 5.85
N ASN A 8 -8.32 15.21 4.61
CA ASN A 8 -9.15 15.67 3.48
C ASN A 8 -8.52 15.24 2.16
N TRP A 9 -9.01 14.15 1.58
CA TRP A 9 -8.76 13.84 0.17
C TRP A 9 -10.04 13.33 -0.46
N LEU A 10 -10.99 14.25 -0.69
CA LEU A 10 -12.14 14.05 -1.58
C LEU A 10 -12.60 15.45 -2.02
N ARG A 11 -12.22 15.86 -3.23
CA ARG A 11 -12.97 16.80 -4.08
C ARG A 11 -12.30 16.95 -5.45
N CYS A 12 -12.70 16.09 -6.38
CA CYS A 12 -12.65 16.41 -7.80
C CYS A 12 -13.72 17.49 -8.08
N SER A 13 -13.37 18.57 -8.77
CA SER A 13 -14.31 19.61 -9.20
C SER A 13 -13.95 20.06 -10.60
N SER A 14 -14.62 19.47 -11.59
CA SER A 14 -14.63 19.96 -12.97
C SER A 14 -15.44 21.25 -13.06
N LEU A 15 -14.81 22.36 -13.45
CA LEU A 15 -15.52 23.54 -13.97
C LEU A 15 -14.85 24.00 -15.26
N GLY A 16 -15.58 23.85 -16.36
CA GLY A 16 -15.22 24.46 -17.63
C GLY A 16 -15.61 25.94 -17.69
N THR A 17 -14.89 26.70 -18.52
CA THR A 17 -15.38 27.97 -19.10
C THR A 17 -14.66 28.28 -20.41
N LEU A 18 -15.41 28.81 -21.38
CA LEU A 18 -14.98 29.24 -22.73
C LEU A 18 -14.52 30.72 -22.75
N SER A 19 -13.57 31.02 -23.65
CA SER A 19 -13.52 32.20 -24.57
C SER A 19 -12.35 33.22 -24.48
N LEU A 20 -11.58 33.24 -25.59
CA LEU A 20 -10.89 34.31 -26.34
C LEU A 20 -9.84 35.24 -25.70
N GLY A 21 -8.59 35.15 -26.21
CA GLY A 21 -7.68 36.31 -26.34
C GLY A 21 -6.18 36.04 -26.16
N TRP A 22 -5.43 36.04 -27.27
CA TRP A 22 -3.99 36.34 -27.48
C TRP A 22 -2.98 36.19 -26.32
N THR A 23 -2.19 35.11 -26.35
CA THR A 23 -0.72 35.06 -26.54
C THR A 23 -0.35 33.56 -26.60
N LEU A 24 0.41 33.11 -27.61
CA LEU A 24 1.05 31.79 -27.54
C LEU A 24 2.25 31.88 -26.57
N SER A 25 1.96 32.01 -25.28
CA SER A 25 2.78 31.29 -24.31
C SER A 25 2.32 29.85 -24.46
N ALA A 26 3.16 29.00 -25.04
CA ALA A 26 2.96 27.56 -24.89
C ALA A 26 2.88 27.32 -23.39
N THR A 27 1.66 27.14 -22.88
CA THR A 27 1.43 26.50 -21.60
C THR A 27 2.30 25.26 -21.60
N PRO A 28 3.07 24.97 -20.54
CA PRO A 28 3.56 23.62 -20.39
C PRO A 28 2.32 22.74 -20.50
N SER A 29 2.24 21.94 -21.57
CA SER A 29 1.29 20.86 -21.64
C SER A 29 1.55 20.07 -20.38
N LEU A 30 0.57 20.00 -19.48
CA LEU A 30 0.53 19.06 -18.38
C LEU A 30 0.47 17.66 -19.00
N ALA A 31 1.57 17.20 -19.59
CA ALA A 31 1.80 15.78 -19.74
C ALA A 31 1.94 15.26 -18.31
N CYS A 32 1.07 14.32 -17.92
CA CYS A 32 1.10 13.63 -16.63
C CYS A 32 2.53 13.44 -16.17
N SER A 33 2.89 14.00 -15.00
CA SER A 33 4.22 13.87 -14.42
C SER A 33 4.59 12.40 -14.39
N GLN A 34 5.56 11.99 -15.22
CA GLN A 34 5.93 10.58 -15.41
C GLN A 34 6.79 10.02 -14.26
N ASN A 35 7.12 10.84 -13.25
CA ASN A 35 7.88 10.44 -12.08
C ASN A 35 7.06 10.85 -10.86
N LEU A 36 6.37 9.89 -10.25
CA LEU A 36 5.79 10.09 -8.93
C LEU A 36 6.93 10.14 -7.91
N GLU A 37 6.76 10.96 -6.87
CA GLU A 37 7.68 10.91 -5.75
C GLU A 37 7.48 9.57 -5.00
N PRO A 38 8.54 8.96 -4.43
CA PRO A 38 8.42 7.69 -3.70
C PRO A 38 7.30 7.67 -2.65
N GLU A 39 7.03 8.79 -1.99
CA GLU A 39 5.95 8.92 -1.01
C GLU A 39 4.55 8.70 -1.62
N GLN A 40 4.34 9.13 -2.86
CA GLN A 40 3.06 8.94 -3.57
C GLN A 40 2.89 7.48 -3.99
N GLU A 41 3.96 6.85 -4.47
CA GLU A 41 3.94 5.42 -4.82
C GLU A 41 3.74 4.55 -3.58
N ILE A 42 4.39 4.90 -2.45
CA ILE A 42 4.17 4.25 -1.15
C ILE A 42 2.71 4.42 -0.71
N ALA A 43 2.12 5.61 -0.85
CA ALA A 43 0.73 5.84 -0.50
C ALA A 43 -0.21 4.98 -1.37
N ALA A 44 0.03 4.90 -2.67
CA ALA A 44 -0.77 4.12 -3.59
C ALA A 44 -0.68 2.60 -3.33
N ILE A 45 0.53 2.06 -3.14
CA ILE A 45 0.70 0.64 -2.83
C ILE A 45 0.12 0.28 -1.46
N THR A 46 0.23 1.20 -0.49
CA THR A 46 -0.38 1.04 0.84
C THR A 46 -1.90 0.99 0.72
N ALA A 47 -2.53 1.95 0.03
CA ALA A 47 -3.98 1.91 -0.19
C ALA A 47 -4.44 0.66 -0.96
N ALA A 48 -3.68 0.21 -1.96
CA ALA A 48 -3.98 -1.02 -2.69
C ALA A 48 -3.96 -2.27 -1.80
N ILE A 49 -3.00 -2.36 -0.87
CA ILE A 49 -2.88 -3.46 0.08
C ILE A 49 -4.06 -3.46 1.06
N SER A 50 -4.42 -2.34 1.71
CA SER A 50 -5.55 -2.37 2.66
C SER A 50 -6.87 -2.75 1.99
N GLU A 51 -7.08 -2.29 0.75
CA GLU A 51 -8.28 -2.65 -0.01
C GLU A 51 -8.29 -4.15 -0.33
N GLN A 52 -7.14 -4.72 -0.74
CA GLN A 52 -7.02 -6.15 -1.03
C GLN A 52 -7.19 -7.03 0.21
N GLU A 53 -6.59 -6.63 1.33
CA GLU A 53 -6.50 -7.43 2.54
C GLU A 53 -7.82 -7.53 3.30
N SER A 54 -8.54 -6.41 3.44
CA SER A 54 -9.74 -6.37 4.28
C SER A 54 -10.85 -5.46 3.77
N GLY A 55 -10.63 -4.73 2.67
CA GLY A 55 -11.53 -3.66 2.27
C GLY A 55 -11.58 -2.53 3.32
N ASP A 56 -10.44 -2.21 3.93
CA ASP A 56 -10.27 -1.19 4.98
C ASP A 56 -10.92 -1.49 6.35
N ASP A 57 -11.25 -2.75 6.65
CA ASP A 57 -11.87 -3.14 7.93
C ASP A 57 -10.84 -3.37 9.05
N TYR A 58 -10.73 -2.41 9.97
CA TYR A 58 -9.85 -2.48 11.15
C TYR A 58 -10.18 -3.60 12.14
N GLN A 59 -11.35 -4.23 12.05
CA GLN A 59 -11.77 -5.33 12.92
C GLN A 59 -11.79 -6.68 12.20
N ALA A 60 -11.34 -6.74 10.95
CA ALA A 60 -11.26 -7.99 10.21
C ALA A 60 -10.32 -8.98 10.92
N VAL A 61 -10.78 -10.22 11.07
CA VAL A 61 -9.95 -11.33 11.55
C VAL A 61 -10.15 -12.49 10.60
N ASN A 62 -9.06 -12.92 9.95
CA ASN A 62 -9.12 -14.08 9.09
C ASN A 62 -9.36 -15.35 9.95
N PRO A 63 -10.42 -16.14 9.70
CA PRO A 63 -10.72 -17.32 10.52
C PRO A 63 -9.70 -18.46 10.37
N GLU A 64 -8.93 -18.48 9.27
CA GLU A 64 -7.98 -19.55 8.95
C GLU A 64 -6.56 -19.20 9.39
N SER A 65 -6.09 -17.98 9.06
CA SER A 65 -4.74 -17.51 9.39
C SER A 65 -4.65 -16.74 10.69
N GLY A 66 -5.77 -16.24 11.21
CA GLY A 66 -5.77 -15.32 12.35
C GLY A 66 -5.20 -13.94 12.02
N ALA A 67 -4.98 -13.63 10.74
CA ALA A 67 -4.52 -12.31 10.29
C ALA A 67 -5.46 -11.20 10.77
N LEU A 68 -4.87 -10.10 11.23
CA LEU A 68 -5.52 -9.09 12.06
C LEU A 68 -5.68 -7.75 11.34
N GLY A 69 -6.89 -7.21 11.46
CA GLY A 69 -7.24 -5.83 11.16
C GLY A 69 -7.15 -5.47 9.68
N ARG A 70 -7.05 -4.16 9.44
CA ARG A 70 -7.13 -3.54 8.11
C ARG A 70 -6.09 -4.09 7.14
N TRP A 71 -4.94 -4.46 7.68
CA TRP A 71 -3.76 -4.84 6.93
C TRP A 71 -3.52 -6.36 6.96
N GLN A 72 -4.37 -7.12 7.64
CA GLN A 72 -4.23 -8.58 7.80
C GLN A 72 -2.83 -8.98 8.31
N VAL A 73 -2.34 -8.28 9.33
CA VAL A 73 -1.04 -8.60 9.96
C VAL A 73 -1.14 -9.93 10.72
N LEU A 74 -0.23 -10.85 10.45
CA LEU A 74 -0.18 -12.12 11.19
C LEU A 74 0.15 -11.88 12.68
N PRO A 75 -0.52 -12.58 13.62
CA PRO A 75 -0.30 -12.42 15.05
C PRO A 75 1.17 -12.54 15.49
N GLU A 76 1.94 -13.45 14.89
CA GLU A 76 3.37 -13.63 15.19
C GLU A 76 4.25 -12.39 14.89
N ASN A 77 3.81 -11.53 13.96
CA ASN A 77 4.55 -10.33 13.57
C ASN A 77 4.30 -9.16 14.53
N VAL A 78 3.13 -9.10 15.19
CA VAL A 78 2.71 -7.95 16.00
C VAL A 78 3.74 -7.57 17.06
N ILE A 79 4.28 -8.55 17.79
CA ILE A 79 5.24 -8.31 18.88
C ILE A 79 6.54 -7.69 18.35
N SER A 80 7.11 -8.25 17.28
CA SER A 80 8.40 -7.78 16.76
C SER A 80 8.25 -6.45 16.03
N TRP A 81 7.17 -6.27 15.27
CA TRP A 81 6.92 -5.03 14.52
C TRP A 81 6.54 -3.87 15.44
N SER A 82 5.72 -4.10 16.48
CA SER A 82 5.42 -3.03 17.46
C SER A 82 6.68 -2.56 18.17
N GLN A 83 7.55 -3.48 18.59
CA GLN A 83 8.82 -3.11 19.23
C GLN A 83 9.74 -2.31 18.28
N GLU A 84 9.77 -2.66 16.99
CA GLU A 84 10.55 -1.94 15.97
C GLU A 84 9.99 -0.53 15.71
N VAL A 85 8.67 -0.42 15.56
CA VAL A 85 7.99 0.80 15.08
C VAL A 85 7.69 1.78 16.21
N LEU A 86 7.17 1.28 17.33
CA LEU A 86 6.68 2.07 18.46
C LEU A 86 7.71 2.19 19.58
N GLY A 87 8.68 1.27 19.61
CA GLY A 87 9.64 1.16 20.71
C GLY A 87 9.10 0.40 21.93
N GLU A 88 7.90 -0.18 21.84
CA GLU A 88 7.27 -1.00 22.88
C GLU A 88 6.55 -2.21 22.29
N VAL A 89 6.42 -3.28 23.08
CA VAL A 89 5.69 -4.47 22.67
C VAL A 89 4.20 -4.27 22.91
N VAL A 90 3.42 -4.49 21.86
CA VAL A 90 1.95 -4.44 21.87
C VAL A 90 1.40 -5.87 21.75
N SER A 91 0.29 -6.15 22.46
CA SER A 91 -0.42 -7.43 22.35
C SER A 91 -1.30 -7.50 21.10
N THR A 92 -1.69 -8.71 20.67
CA THR A 92 -2.59 -8.87 19.51
C THR A 92 -3.96 -8.23 19.72
N ASP A 93 -4.49 -8.29 20.94
CA ASP A 93 -5.78 -7.68 21.29
C ASP A 93 -5.68 -6.16 21.24
N GLU A 94 -4.63 -5.59 21.83
CA GLU A 94 -4.37 -4.15 21.79
C GLU A 94 -4.12 -3.64 20.35
N PHE A 95 -3.41 -4.42 19.54
CA PHE A 95 -3.21 -4.13 18.12
C PHE A 95 -4.55 -4.08 17.37
N LEU A 96 -5.42 -5.07 17.59
CA LEU A 96 -6.71 -5.14 16.91
C LEU A 96 -7.67 -4.03 17.36
N GLU A 97 -7.63 -3.65 18.64
CA GLU A 97 -8.47 -2.59 19.21
C GLU A 97 -8.02 -1.17 18.82
N ASN A 98 -6.81 -1.01 18.26
CA ASN A 98 -6.22 0.30 18.02
C ASN A 98 -5.86 0.56 16.55
N PRO A 99 -6.77 1.20 15.77
CA PRO A 99 -6.52 1.58 14.38
C PRO A 99 -5.22 2.37 14.14
N ASP A 100 -4.85 3.27 15.06
CA ASP A 100 -3.64 4.09 14.92
C ASP A 100 -2.37 3.25 15.03
N ILE A 101 -2.37 2.18 15.83
CA ILE A 101 -1.24 1.23 15.91
C ILE A 101 -1.15 0.43 14.60
N GLN A 102 -2.28 -0.05 14.09
CA GLN A 102 -2.33 -0.80 12.83
C GLN A 102 -1.73 0.01 11.68
N ASP A 103 -2.16 1.26 11.53
CA ASP A 103 -1.70 2.14 10.46
C ASP A 103 -0.22 2.54 10.62
N GLN A 104 0.24 2.81 11.84
CA GLN A 104 1.66 3.14 12.08
C GLN A 104 2.58 1.97 11.72
N ILE A 105 2.22 0.76 12.14
CA ILE A 105 3.00 -0.45 11.84
C ILE A 105 2.99 -0.72 10.33
N ALA A 106 1.83 -0.75 9.70
CA ALA A 106 1.71 -1.04 8.27
C ALA A 106 2.45 0.01 7.43
N ALA A 107 2.23 1.30 7.68
CA ALA A 107 2.89 2.38 6.95
C ALA A 107 4.41 2.29 7.07
N TYR A 108 4.93 2.01 8.27
CA TYR A 108 6.37 1.87 8.48
C TYR A 108 6.94 0.66 7.73
N LYS A 109 6.34 -0.54 7.88
CA LYS A 109 6.84 -1.76 7.23
C LYS A 109 6.73 -1.69 5.71
N LEU A 110 5.63 -1.18 5.17
CA LEU A 110 5.45 -1.02 3.71
C LEU A 110 6.43 0.00 3.13
N SER A 111 6.69 1.10 3.83
CA SER A 111 7.74 2.06 3.44
C SER A 111 9.11 1.39 3.42
N GLN A 112 9.46 0.61 4.45
CA GLN A 112 10.71 -0.15 4.48
C GLN A 112 10.85 -1.11 3.30
N TYR A 113 9.81 -1.90 3.01
CA TYR A 113 9.81 -2.83 1.87
C TYR A 113 9.92 -2.11 0.54
N TYR A 114 9.31 -0.93 0.40
CA TYR A 114 9.40 -0.16 -0.81
C TYR A 114 10.83 0.37 -1.04
N TYR A 115 11.47 0.92 0.00
CA TYR A 115 12.88 1.34 -0.10
C TYR A 115 13.84 0.16 -0.34
N GLU A 116 13.55 -1.00 0.24
CA GLU A 116 14.26 -2.25 -0.08
C GLU A 116 14.09 -2.61 -1.56
N ALA A 117 12.86 -2.51 -2.09
CA ALA A 117 12.54 -2.82 -3.48
C ALA A 117 13.29 -1.91 -4.47
N LEU A 118 13.40 -0.61 -4.18
CA LEU A 118 14.18 0.33 -5.02
C LEU A 118 15.67 -0.05 -5.12
N GLY A 119 16.20 -0.78 -4.12
CA GLY A 119 17.57 -1.29 -4.16
C GLY A 119 17.74 -2.59 -4.97
N GLN A 120 16.65 -3.29 -5.27
CA GLN A 120 16.67 -4.62 -5.89
C GLN A 120 16.03 -4.68 -7.27
N THR A 121 15.15 -3.73 -7.58
CA THR A 121 14.33 -3.71 -8.81
C THR A 121 14.74 -2.57 -9.75
N GLY A 122 14.38 -2.67 -11.03
CA GLY A 122 14.77 -1.70 -12.06
C GLY A 122 13.79 -0.54 -12.25
N ASP A 123 12.54 -0.68 -11.80
CA ASP A 123 11.47 0.28 -12.02
C ASP A 123 10.37 0.20 -10.95
N SER A 124 9.51 1.22 -10.92
CA SER A 124 8.39 1.39 -9.97
C SER A 124 7.41 0.21 -9.99
N TRP A 125 7.13 -0.36 -11.16
CA TRP A 125 6.17 -1.45 -11.29
C TRP A 125 6.70 -2.72 -10.63
N GLU A 126 7.94 -3.09 -10.92
CA GLU A 126 8.61 -4.20 -10.24
C GLU A 126 8.75 -3.95 -8.73
N ALA A 127 9.01 -2.70 -8.31
CA ALA A 127 9.09 -2.33 -6.90
C ALA A 127 7.76 -2.58 -6.17
N LYS A 128 6.63 -2.16 -6.77
CA LYS A 128 5.28 -2.41 -6.24
C LYS A 128 4.99 -3.90 -6.09
N ARG A 129 5.37 -4.71 -7.08
CA ARG A 129 5.20 -6.16 -7.02
C ARG A 129 6.08 -6.81 -5.96
N PHE A 130 7.33 -6.34 -5.79
CA PHE A 130 8.21 -6.78 -4.73
C PHE A 130 7.61 -6.51 -3.35
N VAL A 131 7.08 -5.30 -3.12
CA VAL A 131 6.44 -4.93 -1.84
C VAL A 131 5.25 -5.85 -1.55
N ALA A 132 4.36 -6.03 -2.54
CA ALA A 132 3.20 -6.90 -2.38
C ALA A 132 3.62 -8.36 -2.09
N ALA A 133 4.63 -8.88 -2.79
CA ALA A 133 5.16 -10.22 -2.54
C ALA A 133 5.78 -10.35 -1.14
N LYS A 134 6.50 -9.32 -0.68
CA LYS A 134 7.09 -9.28 0.66
C LYS A 134 6.02 -9.24 1.74
N TRP A 135 4.95 -8.47 1.53
CA TRP A 135 3.81 -8.41 2.44
C TRP A 135 3.10 -9.76 2.57
N TYR A 136 2.84 -10.40 1.43
CA TYR A 136 2.06 -11.64 1.34
C TYR A 136 2.83 -12.89 1.80
N SER A 137 4.12 -13.00 1.47
CA SER A 137 4.91 -14.23 1.66
C SER A 137 6.10 -14.07 2.60
N GLY A 138 6.46 -12.84 2.96
CA GLY A 138 7.73 -12.54 3.61
C GLY A 138 8.93 -12.50 2.67
N GLU A 139 8.79 -12.83 1.38
CA GLU A 139 9.89 -12.83 0.40
C GLU A 139 9.57 -12.07 -0.90
N GLY A 140 10.09 -10.84 -1.00
CA GLY A 140 9.79 -9.92 -2.09
C GLY A 140 10.31 -10.37 -3.45
N SER A 141 11.41 -11.12 -3.49
CA SER A 141 11.99 -11.66 -4.73
C SER A 141 11.14 -12.76 -5.38
N LEU A 142 10.11 -13.27 -4.69
CA LEU A 142 9.15 -14.24 -5.22
C LEU A 142 7.98 -13.59 -5.96
N TRP A 143 8.05 -12.30 -6.29
CA TRP A 143 6.98 -11.58 -7.00
C TRP A 143 6.54 -12.21 -8.33
N GLY A 144 7.37 -13.06 -8.95
CA GLY A 144 7.05 -13.81 -10.17
C GLY A 144 6.67 -15.28 -9.94
N ASP A 145 6.58 -15.74 -8.69
CA ASP A 145 6.33 -17.14 -8.37
C ASP A 145 4.86 -17.52 -8.57
N THR A 146 4.61 -18.42 -9.52
CA THR A 146 3.27 -18.89 -9.91
C THR A 146 2.80 -20.10 -9.10
N GLU A 147 3.60 -20.63 -8.18
CA GLU A 147 3.19 -21.73 -7.32
C GLU A 147 2.08 -21.25 -6.35
N PRO A 148 0.91 -21.92 -6.33
CA PRO A 148 -0.14 -21.60 -5.38
C PRO A 148 0.32 -21.74 -3.94
N GLN A 149 -0.15 -20.85 -3.07
CA GLN A 149 0.19 -20.90 -1.65
C GLN A 149 -0.80 -21.79 -0.90
N VAL A 150 -0.29 -22.57 0.08
CA VAL A 150 -1.13 -23.40 0.94
C VAL A 150 -0.88 -23.03 2.40
N PHE A 151 -1.92 -22.57 3.07
CA PHE A 151 -1.88 -22.23 4.49
C PHE A 151 -3.01 -22.96 5.23
N ASN A 152 -2.69 -23.71 6.28
CA ASN A 152 -3.64 -24.56 7.01
C ASN A 152 -4.52 -25.47 6.11
N GLY A 153 -4.00 -25.92 4.97
CA GLY A 153 -4.70 -26.77 4.02
C GLY A 153 -5.68 -26.03 3.10
N GLN A 154 -5.77 -24.70 3.19
CA GLN A 154 -6.50 -23.85 2.26
C GLN A 154 -5.57 -23.37 1.15
N LEU A 155 -6.12 -23.32 -0.07
CA LEU A 155 -5.44 -22.79 -1.24
C LEU A 155 -5.62 -21.28 -1.29
N TYR A 156 -4.51 -20.57 -1.42
CA TYR A 156 -4.48 -19.13 -1.64
C TYR A 156 -3.86 -18.83 -3.01
N PRO A 157 -4.07 -17.61 -3.56
CA PRO A 157 -3.43 -17.18 -4.80
C PRO A 157 -1.91 -17.40 -4.79
N SER A 158 -1.34 -17.57 -5.98
CA SER A 158 0.12 -17.54 -6.11
C SER A 158 0.67 -16.15 -5.74
N ILE A 159 1.95 -16.08 -5.41
CA ILE A 159 2.61 -14.79 -5.10
C ILE A 159 2.62 -13.89 -6.35
N ALA A 160 2.77 -14.48 -7.53
CA ALA A 160 2.67 -13.78 -8.81
C ALA A 160 1.29 -13.15 -9.03
N GLU A 161 0.22 -13.88 -8.74
CA GLU A 161 -1.16 -13.41 -8.89
C GLU A 161 -1.46 -12.28 -7.90
N TYR A 162 -1.19 -12.50 -6.61
CA TYR A 162 -1.39 -11.49 -5.57
C TYR A 162 -0.60 -10.21 -5.85
N SER A 163 0.70 -10.33 -6.16
CA SER A 163 1.54 -9.16 -6.41
C SER A 163 1.12 -8.38 -7.65
N LEU A 164 0.64 -9.06 -8.69
CA LEU A 164 0.13 -8.45 -9.91
C LEU A 164 -1.14 -7.65 -9.62
N GLU A 165 -2.11 -8.23 -8.91
CA GLU A 165 -3.38 -7.56 -8.57
C GLU A 165 -3.14 -6.28 -7.76
N VAL A 166 -2.30 -6.37 -6.73
CA VAL A 166 -1.98 -5.24 -5.85
C VAL A 166 -1.23 -4.14 -6.62
N ALA A 167 -0.23 -4.48 -7.44
CA ALA A 167 0.49 -3.48 -8.23
C ALA A 167 -0.43 -2.80 -9.28
N SER A 168 -1.29 -3.56 -9.95
CA SER A 168 -2.29 -3.01 -10.87
C SER A 168 -3.28 -2.07 -10.20
N LYS A 169 -3.67 -2.36 -8.95
CA LYS A 169 -4.55 -1.48 -8.17
C LYS A 169 -3.83 -0.20 -7.76
N ALA A 170 -2.57 -0.28 -7.34
CA ALA A 170 -1.76 0.89 -7.02
C ALA A 170 -1.61 1.83 -8.24
N GLU A 171 -1.33 1.31 -9.43
CA GLU A 171 -1.27 2.13 -10.65
C GLU A 171 -2.61 2.82 -10.98
N GLN A 172 -3.75 2.18 -10.70
CA GLN A 172 -5.07 2.80 -10.88
C GLN A 172 -5.30 3.94 -9.89
N ILE A 173 -4.85 3.79 -8.64
CA ILE A 173 -4.92 4.83 -7.61
C ILE A 173 -4.07 6.03 -8.04
N GLU A 174 -2.83 5.80 -8.47
CA GLU A 174 -1.91 6.82 -8.99
C GLU A 174 -2.52 7.62 -10.16
N GLN A 175 -3.21 6.92 -11.08
CA GLN A 175 -3.87 7.56 -12.22
C GLN A 175 -5.07 8.41 -11.77
N CYS A 176 -5.85 7.95 -10.79
CA CYS A 176 -7.00 8.69 -10.25
C CYS A 176 -6.58 9.96 -9.49
N GLU A 177 -5.39 10.00 -8.89
CA GLU A 177 -4.86 11.18 -8.19
C GLU A 177 -4.23 12.22 -9.14
N SER A 178 -3.93 11.83 -10.38
CA SER A 178 -3.34 12.72 -11.40
C SER A 178 -4.36 13.56 -12.20
N LEU A 179 -5.66 13.40 -11.93
CA LEU A 179 -6.80 14.04 -12.62
C LEU A 179 -7.50 15.09 -11.75
#